data_AF-A0A959XVQ8-F1
#
_entry.id   AF-A0A959XVQ8-F1
#
_cell.length_a   1.000
_cell.length_b   1.000
_cell.length_c   1.000
_cell.angle_alpha   90.00
_cell.angle_beta   90.00
_cell.angle_gamma   90.00
#
_symmetry.space_group_name_H-M   'P 1'
#
loop_
_entity.id
_entity.type
_entity.pdbx_description
1 polymer ?
#
loop_
_entity_poly.entity_id
_entity_poly.type
_entity_poly.pdbx_seq_one_letter_code
_entity_poly.pdbx_strand_id
1 'polypeptide(L)'
;YDWYCDLPCAFPEVWGEQTDVCESADWYNSKFCVSMGANLGMTRTPDIHFFSEARHNGTKTVVMSPDFSMVAKHADQWIPCHAGSDGAFWMAVTHVILKEWHVDKRTPYFHEYVKRYTDSPFLVELEPHGDSFRPGRLLRANRVDRFKDISNGDWKFLCYDSGTGDLVTPKGTMGYRWDEKKGNWNLKYENGSDDRPYDPELTLIDKNDGSLPVEFTEFGLRKKALRHLPVRYINTHDGKRVAVTTIYDLTMGHYGLGRGLPGDYPTTYDDKEQAYTPAWQEIFTGVGRKTVIKFAREWASTAEATEGKCMVIVGAAINHWFHGNLMYRASIMAQMLTGCNGRNGGGMNHYVGQEKLAPVDSWGTIMAAKDWQAANRLQQAPIWHYINSDQWRYDNNQADYNLIPDGVDPQARMHTADWVVKSVRNGWMPFYPQFNKSNLDIVKEARAAGATNDDDVRKYVVDLLKRKELVHSVVDPDDPVNFPRNWFIWRGNALMSSAKGHEYMLNHYLGTHHNDIADEVAGEVVEDIIYREKAPSGKMDLVVDLNFRMDTSALYSDIVLPAASWYEKADLNSTDLHSFIHPLSEAVAPVWEAKTDWQIFRCIAEQVSKLAKHHLP
;
A
#
# COMPACT_ATOMS: atom_id res chain seq x y z
N TYR A 1 11.51 2.99 0.09
CA TYR A 1 10.33 3.33 0.93
C TYR A 1 9.61 2.04 1.25
N ASP A 2 9.09 1.36 0.23
CA ASP A 2 8.73 -0.08 0.22
C ASP A 2 9.71 -1.02 0.95
N TRP A 3 11.01 -1.01 0.63
CA TRP A 3 12.00 -1.91 1.23
C TRP A 3 12.17 -1.73 2.74
N TYR A 4 11.98 -0.51 3.22
CA TYR A 4 12.08 -0.23 4.65
C TYR A 4 10.82 -0.63 5.40
N CYS A 5 9.79 -1.09 4.68
CA CYS A 5 8.43 -1.28 5.18
C CYS A 5 7.83 0.05 5.65
N ASP A 6 8.29 1.16 5.07
CA ASP A 6 7.79 2.50 5.34
C ASP A 6 6.58 2.79 4.47
N LEU A 7 6.51 2.28 3.23
CA LEU A 7 5.32 2.41 2.39
C LEU A 7 4.10 1.79 3.09
N PRO A 8 3.05 2.56 3.39
CA PRO A 8 1.82 1.99 3.91
C PRO A 8 0.99 1.50 2.72
N CYS A 9 1.02 0.21 2.40
CA CYS A 9 0.29 -0.36 1.26
C CYS A 9 -1.21 0.01 1.24
N ALA A 10 -1.80 0.28 2.41
CA ALA A 10 -3.16 0.79 2.53
C ALA A 10 -3.40 2.14 1.83
N PHE A 11 -2.41 3.03 1.71
CA PHE A 11 -2.58 4.34 1.08
C PHE A 11 -2.79 4.21 -0.44
N PRO A 12 -1.95 3.46 -1.18
CA PRO A 12 -2.24 3.13 -2.57
C PRO A 12 -3.56 2.35 -2.75
N GLU A 13 -3.87 1.42 -1.84
CA GLU A 13 -5.12 0.64 -1.89
C GLU A 13 -6.38 1.51 -1.77
N VAL A 14 -6.36 2.53 -0.88
CA VAL A 14 -7.55 3.35 -0.57
C VAL A 14 -7.62 4.61 -1.44
N TRP A 15 -6.48 5.28 -1.68
CA TRP A 15 -6.45 6.61 -2.32
C TRP A 15 -5.69 6.65 -3.65
N GLY A 16 -4.98 5.58 -4.01
CA GLY A 16 -4.13 5.59 -5.20
C GLY A 16 -2.95 6.56 -5.08
N GLU A 17 -2.49 6.82 -3.86
CA GLU A 17 -1.40 7.74 -3.51
C GLU A 17 -0.29 6.96 -2.79
N GLN A 18 0.99 7.29 -3.03
CA GLN A 18 2.12 6.65 -2.33
C GLN A 18 1.99 6.89 -0.84
N THR A 19 1.98 8.16 -0.44
CA THR A 19 1.74 8.66 0.92
C THR A 19 1.50 10.17 0.82
N ASP A 20 0.48 10.67 1.52
CA ASP A 20 0.32 12.10 1.78
C ASP A 20 -0.38 12.29 3.12
N VAL A 21 0.17 13.15 3.96
CA VAL A 21 -0.20 13.31 5.37
C VAL A 21 -0.13 14.78 5.78
N CYS A 22 -0.80 15.14 6.88
CA CYS A 22 -0.71 16.50 7.38
C CYS A 22 0.68 16.81 7.98
N GLU A 23 1.03 18.08 8.04
CA GLU A 23 2.18 18.56 8.81
C GLU A 23 1.91 18.46 10.32
N SER A 24 2.96 18.45 11.14
CA SER A 24 2.82 18.33 12.60
C SER A 24 2.04 19.48 13.23
N ALA A 25 2.10 20.67 12.64
CA ALA A 25 1.31 21.82 13.07
C ALA A 25 -0.21 21.55 13.02
N ASP A 26 -0.68 20.70 12.10
CA ASP A 26 -2.11 20.38 11.98
C ASP A 26 -2.58 19.41 13.10
N TRP A 27 -1.67 18.75 13.83
CA TRP A 27 -2.03 17.97 15.02
C TRP A 27 -2.71 18.85 16.07
N TYR A 28 -2.31 20.13 16.16
CA TYR A 28 -2.89 21.11 17.07
C TYR A 28 -4.35 21.47 16.75
N ASN A 29 -4.79 21.26 15.50
CA ASN A 29 -6.15 21.49 15.06
C ASN A 29 -7.11 20.35 15.42
N SER A 30 -6.57 19.17 15.76
CA SER A 30 -7.39 18.02 16.14
C SER A 30 -8.16 18.25 17.43
N LYS A 31 -9.27 17.53 17.63
CA LYS A 31 -10.02 17.47 18.89
C LYS A 31 -10.10 16.08 19.50
N PHE A 32 -9.72 15.06 18.73
CA PHE A 32 -9.45 13.72 19.21
C PHE A 32 -8.26 13.14 18.44
N CYS A 33 -7.11 12.99 19.10
CA CYS A 33 -5.87 12.52 18.47
C CYS A 33 -5.44 11.17 19.06
N VAL A 34 -5.28 10.17 18.20
CA VAL A 34 -4.82 8.83 18.58
C VAL A 34 -3.42 8.62 18.06
N SER A 35 -2.45 8.43 18.95
CA SER A 35 -1.13 7.90 18.59
C SER A 35 -1.21 6.37 18.59
N MET A 36 -1.24 5.77 17.40
CA MET A 36 -1.40 4.33 17.17
C MET A 36 -0.08 3.72 16.70
N GLY A 37 0.64 3.04 17.60
CA GLY A 37 1.94 2.45 17.29
C GLY A 37 3.00 3.46 16.82
N ALA A 38 2.90 4.71 17.28
CA ALA A 38 3.80 5.80 16.94
C ALA A 38 4.44 6.40 18.19
N ASN A 39 5.70 6.06 18.49
CA ASN A 39 6.39 6.59 19.67
C ASN A 39 6.97 7.98 19.39
N LEU A 40 6.10 8.99 19.41
CA LEU A 40 6.43 10.37 18.99
C LEU A 40 7.60 10.97 19.78
N GLY A 41 7.76 10.61 21.06
CA GLY A 41 8.81 11.17 21.92
C GLY A 41 10.21 10.67 21.58
N MET A 42 10.32 9.58 20.81
CA MET A 42 11.60 9.04 20.33
C MET A 42 11.82 9.30 18.85
N THR A 43 10.75 9.27 18.08
CA THR A 43 10.83 9.15 16.61
C THR A 43 10.34 10.39 15.89
N ARG A 44 9.70 11.34 16.61
CA ARG A 44 9.24 12.66 16.15
C ARG A 44 9.55 13.72 17.21
N THR A 45 10.73 13.62 17.81
CA THR A 45 11.15 14.49 18.92
C THR A 45 11.01 15.99 18.63
N PRO A 46 11.33 16.50 17.43
CA PRO A 46 11.16 17.92 17.13
C PRO A 46 9.70 18.38 17.12
N ASP A 47 8.75 17.47 16.91
CA ASP A 47 7.34 17.79 16.61
C ASP A 47 6.36 17.40 17.72
N ILE A 48 6.78 16.54 18.66
CA ILE A 48 5.90 16.05 19.75
C ILE A 48 5.28 17.19 20.58
N HIS A 49 5.89 18.37 20.60
CA HIS A 49 5.31 19.52 21.29
C HIS A 49 3.90 19.83 20.78
N PHE A 50 3.62 19.72 19.47
CA PHE A 50 2.28 19.94 18.92
C PHE A 50 1.25 18.96 19.48
N PHE A 51 1.61 17.68 19.63
CA PHE A 51 0.74 16.66 20.25
C PHE A 51 0.47 16.98 21.72
N SER A 52 1.50 17.36 22.48
CA SER A 52 1.35 17.69 23.89
C SER A 52 0.59 19.00 24.11
N GLU A 53 0.83 20.02 23.28
CA GLU A 53 0.23 21.35 23.36
C GLU A 53 -1.23 21.35 22.91
N ALA A 54 -1.61 20.49 21.95
CA ALA A 54 -3.00 20.32 21.52
C ALA A 54 -3.94 20.02 22.70
N ARG A 55 -3.44 19.35 23.74
CA ARG A 55 -4.21 19.07 24.96
C ARG A 55 -4.61 20.33 25.70
N HIS A 56 -3.76 21.35 25.73
CA HIS A 56 -4.09 22.67 26.27
C HIS A 56 -5.16 23.38 25.42
N ASN A 57 -5.31 22.98 24.16
CA ASN A 57 -6.36 23.41 23.24
C ASN A 57 -7.63 22.50 23.30
N GLY A 58 -7.78 21.71 24.35
CA GLY A 58 -8.96 20.87 24.61
C GLY A 58 -9.02 19.58 23.79
N THR A 59 -7.93 19.18 23.14
CA THR A 59 -7.84 17.92 22.40
C THR A 59 -7.72 16.75 23.36
N LYS A 60 -8.56 15.72 23.20
CA LYS A 60 -8.33 14.43 23.86
C LYS A 60 -7.23 13.67 23.12
N THR A 61 -6.28 13.14 23.88
CA THR A 61 -5.16 12.35 23.36
C THR A 61 -5.23 10.91 23.87
N VAL A 62 -5.12 9.96 22.94
CA VAL A 62 -5.11 8.52 23.25
C VAL A 62 -3.83 7.92 22.68
N VAL A 63 -3.17 7.08 23.47
CA VAL A 63 -2.01 6.28 23.00
C VAL A 63 -2.41 4.82 22.96
N MET A 64 -2.28 4.22 21.78
CA MET A 64 -2.42 2.78 21.56
C MET A 64 -1.03 2.19 21.33
N SER A 65 -0.53 1.49 22.34
CA SER A 65 0.75 0.77 22.30
C SER A 65 0.73 -0.38 23.31
N PRO A 66 1.29 -1.56 22.99
CA PRO A 66 1.29 -2.72 23.91
C PRO A 66 2.06 -2.44 25.20
N ASP A 67 3.14 -1.66 25.10
CA ASP A 67 3.93 -1.16 26.22
C ASP A 67 3.48 0.26 26.63
N PHE A 68 3.85 0.68 27.85
CA PHE A 68 3.69 2.06 28.31
C PHE A 68 4.79 2.93 27.67
N SER A 69 4.64 3.17 26.37
CA SER A 69 5.62 3.88 25.54
C SER A 69 5.83 5.34 25.99
N MET A 70 6.94 5.96 25.60
CA MET A 70 7.27 7.32 26.05
C MET A 70 6.21 8.38 25.71
N VAL A 71 5.46 8.20 24.63
CA VAL A 71 4.35 9.09 24.26
C VAL A 71 3.14 8.95 25.21
N ALA A 72 2.97 7.81 25.89
CA ALA A 72 1.85 7.56 26.82
C ALA A 72 1.79 8.57 27.97
N LYS A 73 2.93 9.15 28.38
CA LYS A 73 2.98 10.20 29.42
C LYS A 73 2.25 11.50 29.00
N HIS A 74 2.05 11.69 27.70
CA HIS A 74 1.33 12.82 27.13
C HIS A 74 -0.12 12.46 26.78
N ALA A 75 -0.64 11.29 27.15
CA ALA A 75 -1.99 10.86 26.80
C ALA A 75 -2.98 11.01 27.96
N ASP A 76 -4.25 11.26 27.62
CA ASP A 76 -5.36 11.20 28.58
C ASP A 76 -5.85 9.75 28.80
N GLN A 77 -5.52 8.87 27.87
CA GLN A 77 -5.82 7.44 27.95
C GLN A 77 -4.73 6.62 27.25
N TRP A 78 -4.29 5.54 27.90
CA TRP A 78 -3.48 4.49 27.30
C TRP A 78 -4.34 3.25 27.06
N ILE A 79 -4.22 2.67 25.86
CA ILE A 79 -4.90 1.44 25.45
C ILE A 79 -3.84 0.41 25.06
N PRO A 80 -3.58 -0.60 25.91
CA PRO A 80 -2.56 -1.62 25.67
C PRO A 80 -3.10 -2.78 24.83
N CYS A 81 -3.41 -2.53 23.55
CA CYS A 81 -3.72 -3.62 22.62
C CYS A 81 -2.53 -4.58 22.53
N HIS A 82 -2.78 -5.89 22.48
CA HIS A 82 -1.74 -6.86 22.13
C HIS A 82 -1.12 -6.50 20.77
N ALA A 83 0.20 -6.64 20.64
CA ALA A 83 0.91 -6.25 19.44
C ALA A 83 0.38 -7.00 18.19
N GLY A 84 0.07 -6.26 17.12
CA GLY A 84 -0.48 -6.83 15.88
C GLY A 84 -1.99 -7.07 15.89
N SER A 85 -2.70 -6.66 16.95
CA SER A 85 -4.17 -6.85 17.09
C SER A 85 -4.99 -5.56 16.94
N ASP A 86 -4.35 -4.42 16.67
CA ASP A 86 -5.02 -3.11 16.55
C ASP A 86 -6.16 -3.09 15.53
N GLY A 87 -6.04 -3.90 14.48
CA GLY A 87 -7.13 -4.11 13.51
C GLY A 87 -8.42 -4.56 14.18
N ALA A 88 -8.38 -5.55 15.07
CA ALA A 88 -9.57 -6.04 15.77
C ALA A 88 -10.24 -4.96 16.63
N PHE A 89 -9.44 -4.12 17.31
CA PHE A 89 -9.96 -2.98 18.07
C PHE A 89 -10.74 -2.02 17.16
N TRP A 90 -10.13 -1.58 16.06
CA TRP A 90 -10.76 -0.63 15.14
C TRP A 90 -11.95 -1.22 14.37
N MET A 91 -11.95 -2.53 14.11
CA MET A 91 -13.12 -3.19 13.53
C MET A 91 -14.33 -3.09 14.46
N ALA A 92 -14.14 -3.28 15.77
CA ALA A 92 -15.20 -3.13 16.76
C ALA A 92 -15.62 -1.68 17.02
N VAL A 93 -14.67 -0.73 16.94
CA VAL A 93 -14.99 0.71 16.93
C VAL A 93 -15.92 1.02 15.76
N THR A 94 -15.59 0.53 14.57
CA THR A 94 -16.38 0.73 13.35
C THR A 94 -17.78 0.11 13.47
N HIS A 95 -17.91 -1.08 14.06
CA HIS A 95 -19.21 -1.70 14.33
C HIS A 95 -20.12 -0.79 15.17
N VAL A 96 -19.59 -0.20 16.26
CA VAL A 96 -20.35 0.73 17.12
C VAL A 96 -20.71 2.01 16.36
N ILE A 97 -19.79 2.58 15.57
CA ILE A 97 -20.04 3.78 14.75
C ILE A 97 -21.16 3.51 13.74
N LEU A 98 -21.11 2.39 13.02
CA LEU A 98 -22.14 2.03 12.05
C LEU A 98 -23.50 1.85 12.73
N LYS A 99 -23.54 1.16 13.88
CA LYS A 99 -24.78 0.95 14.62
C LYS A 99 -25.39 2.27 15.08
N GLU A 100 -24.64 3.06 15.85
CA GLU A 100 -25.20 4.21 16.57
C GLU A 100 -25.34 5.45 15.68
N TRP A 101 -24.40 5.73 14.77
CA TRP A 101 -24.41 6.95 13.95
C TRP A 101 -24.95 6.76 12.53
N HIS A 102 -24.77 5.57 11.93
CA HIS A 102 -25.23 5.34 10.54
C HIS A 102 -26.58 4.66 10.45
N VAL A 103 -26.94 3.78 11.39
CA VAL A 103 -28.22 3.08 11.41
C VAL A 103 -29.23 3.79 12.31
N ASP A 104 -28.90 3.96 13.60
CA ASP A 104 -29.87 4.44 14.61
C ASP A 104 -30.09 5.96 14.51
N LYS A 105 -29.01 6.74 14.44
CA LYS A 105 -29.09 8.21 14.38
C LYS A 105 -29.15 8.78 12.96
N ARG A 106 -28.48 8.15 11.99
CA ARG A 106 -28.29 8.63 10.60
C ARG A 106 -27.74 10.06 10.55
N THR A 107 -26.54 10.26 11.12
CA THR A 107 -25.91 11.58 11.23
C THR A 107 -25.67 12.22 9.84
N PRO A 108 -26.27 13.40 9.54
CA PRO A 108 -26.22 14.00 8.21
C PRO A 108 -24.81 14.24 7.67
N TYR A 109 -23.90 14.77 8.50
CA TYR A 109 -22.52 15.03 8.11
C TYR A 109 -21.80 13.76 7.63
N PHE A 110 -21.97 12.65 8.36
CA PHE A 110 -21.34 11.38 8.02
C PHE A 110 -21.91 10.79 6.74
N HIS A 111 -23.24 10.80 6.57
CA HIS A 111 -23.90 10.30 5.37
C HIS A 111 -23.49 11.11 4.13
N GLU A 112 -23.46 12.44 4.23
CA GLU A 112 -23.02 13.29 3.12
C GLU A 112 -21.55 13.03 2.76
N TYR A 113 -20.69 12.86 3.75
CA TYR A 113 -19.29 12.54 3.51
C TYR A 113 -19.13 11.22 2.74
N VAL A 114 -19.75 10.13 3.20
CA VAL A 114 -19.59 8.81 2.57
C VAL A 114 -20.22 8.74 1.18
N LYS A 115 -21.30 9.50 0.93
CA LYS A 115 -21.88 9.64 -0.42
C LYS A 115 -20.92 10.26 -1.42
N ARG A 116 -20.14 11.24 -0.97
CA ARG A 116 -19.32 12.07 -1.85
C ARG A 116 -17.90 11.57 -2.04
N TYR A 117 -17.28 11.13 -0.95
CA TYR A 117 -15.83 10.94 -0.86
C TYR A 117 -15.41 9.48 -0.72
N THR A 118 -16.37 8.55 -0.80
CA THR A 118 -16.10 7.11 -0.77
C THR A 118 -16.79 6.41 -1.92
N ASP A 119 -16.42 5.15 -2.14
CA ASP A 119 -17.06 4.25 -3.10
C ASP A 119 -18.35 3.60 -2.56
N SER A 120 -18.77 3.93 -1.32
CA SER A 120 -19.97 3.40 -0.66
C SER A 120 -21.23 3.28 -1.54
N PRO A 121 -21.58 4.27 -2.40
CA PRO A 121 -22.77 4.17 -3.26
C PRO A 121 -22.61 3.24 -4.48
N PHE A 122 -21.38 2.85 -4.84
CA PHE A 122 -21.14 2.04 -6.04
C PHE A 122 -21.68 0.63 -5.88
N LEU A 123 -22.08 0.05 -7.00
CA LEU A 123 -22.69 -1.28 -7.06
C LEU A 123 -21.63 -2.36 -7.20
N VAL A 124 -21.75 -3.42 -6.39
CA VAL A 124 -20.98 -4.66 -6.44
C VAL A 124 -21.88 -5.76 -6.99
N GLU A 125 -21.38 -6.52 -7.97
CA GLU A 125 -22.06 -7.72 -8.44
C GLU A 125 -21.84 -8.88 -7.46
N LEU A 126 -22.92 -9.60 -7.14
CA LEU A 126 -22.86 -10.79 -6.28
C LEU A 126 -22.73 -12.04 -7.15
N GLU A 127 -21.70 -12.84 -6.87
CA GLU A 127 -21.39 -14.07 -7.60
C GLU A 127 -21.94 -15.29 -6.85
N PRO A 128 -22.66 -16.21 -7.52
CA PRO A 128 -23.14 -17.44 -6.88
C PRO A 128 -21.99 -18.30 -6.34
N HIS A 129 -22.14 -18.82 -5.12
CA HIS A 129 -21.18 -19.69 -4.46
C HIS A 129 -21.89 -20.74 -3.58
N GLY A 130 -22.08 -21.94 -4.15
CA GLY A 130 -22.91 -22.99 -3.52
C GLY A 130 -24.35 -22.49 -3.33
N ASP A 131 -24.86 -22.60 -2.10
CA ASP A 131 -26.18 -22.11 -1.69
C ASP A 131 -26.18 -20.62 -1.26
N SER A 132 -25.05 -19.93 -1.43
CA SER A 132 -24.83 -18.54 -1.00
C SER A 132 -24.26 -17.70 -2.14
N PHE A 133 -23.93 -16.44 -1.84
CA PHE A 133 -23.25 -15.52 -2.75
C PHE A 133 -21.95 -15.00 -2.14
N ARG A 134 -21.02 -14.56 -2.99
CA ARG A 134 -19.82 -13.81 -2.61
C ARG A 134 -19.77 -12.46 -3.33
N PRO A 135 -19.18 -11.42 -2.72
CA PRO A 135 -18.96 -10.15 -3.39
C PRO A 135 -17.96 -10.33 -4.54
N GLY A 136 -18.37 -9.96 -5.75
CA GLY A 136 -17.55 -9.97 -6.95
C GLY A 136 -16.96 -8.58 -7.24
N ARG A 137 -16.91 -8.23 -8.52
CA ARG A 137 -16.37 -6.94 -8.99
C ARG A 137 -17.40 -5.82 -8.88
N LEU A 138 -16.92 -4.57 -8.88
CA LEU A 138 -17.79 -3.41 -9.11
C LEU A 138 -18.46 -3.51 -10.48
N LEU A 139 -19.74 -3.14 -10.53
CA LEU A 139 -20.51 -3.11 -11.77
C LEU A 139 -19.95 -2.02 -12.69
N ARG A 140 -19.42 -2.46 -13.83
CA ARG A 140 -18.86 -1.59 -14.87
C ARG A 140 -19.97 -1.03 -15.77
N ALA A 141 -19.79 0.19 -16.24
CA ALA A 141 -20.78 0.90 -17.03
C ALA A 141 -21.14 0.16 -18.33
N ASN A 142 -20.13 -0.26 -19.10
CA ASN A 142 -20.33 -0.96 -20.39
C ASN A 142 -21.04 -2.32 -20.27
N ARG A 143 -21.27 -2.83 -19.06
CA ARG A 143 -22.07 -4.04 -18.86
C ARG A 143 -23.56 -3.80 -18.99
N VAL A 144 -24.04 -2.57 -18.92
CA VAL A 144 -25.46 -2.22 -19.01
C VAL A 144 -25.75 -1.57 -20.37
N ASP A 145 -26.82 -2.00 -21.05
CA ASP A 145 -27.14 -1.58 -22.42
C ASP A 145 -27.15 -0.06 -22.62
N ARG A 146 -27.66 0.70 -21.63
CA ARG A 146 -27.71 2.17 -21.65
C ARG A 146 -26.31 2.81 -21.80
N PHE A 147 -25.26 2.13 -21.34
CA PHE A 147 -23.89 2.65 -21.31
C PHE A 147 -22.89 1.78 -22.07
N LYS A 148 -23.34 0.82 -22.89
CA LYS A 148 -22.45 -0.14 -23.59
C LYS A 148 -21.37 0.53 -24.44
N ASP A 149 -21.70 1.67 -25.05
CA ASP A 149 -20.83 2.42 -25.97
C ASP A 149 -20.10 3.59 -25.28
N ILE A 150 -20.13 3.67 -23.94
CA ILE A 150 -19.42 4.72 -23.21
C ILE A 150 -17.91 4.53 -23.31
N SER A 151 -17.16 5.61 -23.59
CA SER A 151 -15.70 5.57 -23.62
C SER A 151 -15.14 5.04 -22.30
N ASN A 152 -14.10 4.21 -22.36
CA ASN A 152 -13.46 3.63 -21.17
C ASN A 152 -14.44 2.99 -20.16
N GLY A 153 -15.55 2.41 -20.66
CA GLY A 153 -16.64 1.92 -19.81
C GLY A 153 -16.27 0.81 -18.83
N ASP A 154 -15.17 0.09 -19.06
CA ASP A 154 -14.60 -0.87 -18.11
C ASP A 154 -14.06 -0.23 -16.82
N TRP A 155 -13.79 1.08 -16.86
CA TRP A 155 -13.18 1.87 -15.78
C TRP A 155 -14.14 2.96 -15.26
N LYS A 156 -15.43 2.83 -15.58
CA LYS A 156 -16.52 3.66 -15.07
C LYS A 156 -17.49 2.77 -14.31
N PHE A 157 -17.80 3.15 -13.08
CA PHE A 157 -18.65 2.37 -12.18
C PHE A 157 -20.03 3.01 -12.07
N LEU A 158 -21.02 2.22 -11.64
CA LEU A 158 -22.41 2.65 -11.55
C LEU A 158 -22.88 2.76 -10.09
N CYS A 159 -23.76 3.73 -9.85
CA CYS A 159 -24.63 3.78 -8.68
C CYS A 159 -26.05 4.15 -9.10
N TYR A 160 -26.99 4.12 -8.15
CA TYR A 160 -28.34 4.62 -8.37
C TYR A 160 -28.44 6.08 -7.93
N ASP A 161 -29.26 6.84 -8.65
CA ASP A 161 -29.80 8.11 -8.16
C ASP A 161 -30.99 7.83 -7.23
N SER A 162 -30.95 8.36 -6.01
CA SER A 162 -31.96 8.15 -4.97
C SER A 162 -33.31 8.78 -5.36
N GLY A 163 -33.30 9.88 -6.12
CA GLY A 163 -34.49 10.61 -6.53
C GLY A 163 -35.26 9.90 -7.64
N THR A 164 -34.57 9.48 -8.70
CA THR A 164 -35.18 8.86 -9.89
C THR A 164 -35.20 7.34 -9.86
N GLY A 165 -34.28 6.71 -9.13
CA GLY A 165 -34.05 5.26 -9.15
C GLY A 165 -33.27 4.76 -10.38
N ASP A 166 -32.82 5.67 -11.24
CA ASP A 166 -32.03 5.38 -12.44
C ASP A 166 -30.57 5.07 -12.10
N LEU A 167 -29.93 4.29 -12.97
CA LEU A 167 -28.48 4.12 -12.94
C LEU A 167 -27.79 5.38 -13.48
N VAL A 168 -26.71 5.77 -12.83
CA VAL A 168 -25.84 6.87 -13.23
C VAL A 168 -24.39 6.40 -13.34
N THR A 169 -23.60 7.11 -14.15
CA THR A 169 -22.14 6.97 -14.21
C THR A 169 -21.51 8.19 -13.53
N PRO A 170 -21.18 8.15 -12.23
CA PRO A 170 -20.64 9.30 -11.52
C PRO A 170 -19.35 9.84 -12.14
N LYS A 171 -19.19 11.16 -12.16
CA LYS A 171 -17.89 11.78 -12.47
C LYS A 171 -16.80 11.28 -11.51
N GLY A 172 -15.54 11.37 -11.95
CA GLY A 172 -14.38 11.10 -11.08
C GLY A 172 -13.83 9.67 -11.13
N THR A 173 -14.54 8.67 -11.67
CA THR A 173 -13.98 7.33 -11.85
C THR A 173 -12.79 7.32 -12.84
N MET A 174 -11.92 6.31 -12.74
CA MET A 174 -10.64 6.28 -13.47
C MET A 174 -10.79 6.40 -15.00
N GLY A 175 -11.88 5.87 -15.57
CA GLY A 175 -12.16 6.01 -17.00
C GLY A 175 -12.24 7.46 -17.46
N TYR A 176 -12.79 8.37 -16.64
CA TYR A 176 -12.87 9.80 -16.98
C TYR A 176 -11.52 10.53 -16.96
N ARG A 177 -10.51 10.01 -16.24
CA ARG A 177 -9.17 10.61 -16.20
C ARG A 177 -8.51 10.59 -17.57
N TRP A 178 -8.68 9.48 -18.28
CA TRP A 178 -8.02 9.19 -19.56
C TRP A 178 -8.95 9.33 -20.77
N ASP A 179 -10.19 9.77 -20.57
CA ASP A 179 -11.11 10.10 -21.67
C ASP A 179 -10.55 11.21 -22.57
N GLU A 180 -10.95 11.19 -23.85
CA GLU A 180 -10.68 12.28 -24.78
C GLU A 180 -11.37 13.58 -24.32
N LYS A 181 -12.65 13.51 -23.94
CA LYS A 181 -13.38 14.63 -23.32
C LYS A 181 -12.83 14.87 -21.90
N LYS A 182 -12.14 15.99 -21.72
CA LYS A 182 -11.63 16.42 -20.41
C LYS A 182 -12.71 17.12 -19.58
N GLY A 183 -12.46 17.24 -18.27
CA GLY A 183 -13.31 17.97 -17.33
C GLY A 183 -14.30 17.11 -16.53
N ASN A 184 -14.39 15.80 -16.79
CA ASN A 184 -15.28 14.88 -16.05
C ASN A 184 -14.59 14.11 -14.91
N TRP A 185 -13.28 14.24 -14.74
CA TRP A 185 -12.54 13.64 -13.63
C TRP A 185 -12.55 14.59 -12.42
N ASN A 186 -13.66 14.58 -11.67
CA ASN A 186 -13.87 15.35 -10.43
C ASN A 186 -15.01 14.73 -9.60
N LEU A 187 -15.17 15.19 -8.36
CA LEU A 187 -16.16 14.68 -7.38
C LEU A 187 -17.42 15.54 -7.28
N LYS A 188 -17.88 16.11 -8.40
CA LYS A 188 -19.18 16.81 -8.44
C LYS A 188 -20.32 15.79 -8.50
N TYR A 189 -21.45 16.10 -7.87
CA TYR A 189 -22.69 15.32 -7.97
C TYR A 189 -23.39 15.55 -9.31
N GLU A 190 -22.70 15.15 -10.36
CA GLU A 190 -23.17 15.25 -11.74
C GLU A 190 -22.97 13.89 -12.39
N ASN A 191 -23.97 13.43 -13.13
CA ASN A 191 -23.86 12.23 -13.94
C ASN A 191 -22.87 12.51 -15.09
N GLY A 192 -21.82 11.71 -15.20
CA GLY A 192 -20.73 11.94 -16.14
C GLY A 192 -21.10 11.76 -17.61
N SER A 193 -22.27 11.21 -17.92
CA SER A 193 -22.77 11.09 -19.30
C SER A 193 -23.49 12.34 -19.81
N ASP A 194 -24.17 13.10 -18.95
CA ASP A 194 -25.06 14.21 -19.35
C ASP A 194 -25.02 15.45 -18.44
N ASP A 195 -24.10 15.48 -17.48
CA ASP A 195 -23.86 16.59 -16.54
C ASP A 195 -25.06 16.95 -15.65
N ARG A 196 -26.11 16.10 -15.60
CA ARG A 196 -27.28 16.33 -14.75
C ARG A 196 -26.94 16.08 -13.28
N PRO A 197 -27.44 16.92 -12.35
CA PRO A 197 -27.35 16.64 -10.93
C PRO A 197 -28.00 15.31 -10.58
N TYR A 198 -27.42 14.58 -9.64
CA TYR A 198 -27.99 13.35 -9.09
C TYR A 198 -27.68 13.25 -7.59
N ASP A 199 -28.43 12.44 -6.86
CA ASP A 199 -28.16 12.16 -5.46
C ASP A 199 -27.82 10.67 -5.27
N PRO A 200 -26.60 10.28 -4.86
CA PRO A 200 -26.26 8.87 -4.74
C PRO A 200 -27.16 8.11 -3.74
N GLU A 201 -27.71 6.97 -4.12
CA GLU A 201 -28.37 6.05 -3.21
C GLU A 201 -27.31 5.23 -2.44
N LEU A 202 -27.23 5.41 -1.12
CA LEU A 202 -26.27 4.67 -0.30
C LEU A 202 -26.70 3.22 -0.08
N THR A 203 -28.00 2.97 0.10
CA THR A 203 -28.49 1.67 0.55
C THR A 203 -29.73 1.26 -0.20
N LEU A 204 -29.82 -0.03 -0.53
CA LEU A 204 -30.96 -0.64 -1.19
C LEU A 204 -32.00 -1.17 -0.18
N ILE A 205 -31.81 -0.96 1.12
CA ILE A 205 -32.66 -1.54 2.17
C ILE A 205 -34.15 -1.22 2.00
N ASP A 206 -34.48 -0.03 1.50
CA ASP A 206 -35.87 0.41 1.25
C ASP A 206 -36.30 0.24 -0.22
N LYS A 207 -35.34 0.02 -1.14
CA LYS A 207 -35.56 -0.05 -2.60
C LYS A 207 -34.85 -1.29 -3.18
N ASN A 208 -35.28 -2.48 -2.76
CA ASN A 208 -34.72 -3.76 -3.22
C ASN A 208 -35.76 -4.66 -3.89
N ASP A 209 -35.26 -5.66 -4.61
CA ASP A 209 -36.04 -6.75 -5.21
C ASP A 209 -36.02 -8.02 -4.32
N GLY A 210 -35.55 -7.90 -3.07
CA GLY A 210 -35.33 -8.98 -2.13
C GLY A 210 -33.96 -8.90 -1.44
N SER A 211 -33.59 -9.98 -0.75
CA SER A 211 -32.28 -10.12 -0.11
C SER A 211 -31.65 -11.48 -0.41
N LEU A 212 -30.31 -11.53 -0.47
CA LEU A 212 -29.56 -12.75 -0.76
C LEU A 212 -28.55 -13.06 0.35
N PRO A 213 -28.36 -14.33 0.74
CA PRO A 213 -27.37 -14.73 1.74
C PRO A 213 -25.96 -14.58 1.16
N VAL A 214 -25.16 -13.69 1.73
CA VAL A 214 -23.76 -13.46 1.34
C VAL A 214 -22.83 -14.04 2.40
N GLU A 215 -21.83 -14.80 1.96
CA GLU A 215 -20.80 -15.39 2.82
C GLU A 215 -19.70 -14.36 3.14
N PHE A 216 -19.46 -14.15 4.43
CA PHE A 216 -18.33 -13.37 4.94
C PHE A 216 -17.41 -14.28 5.74
N THR A 217 -16.11 -14.23 5.44
CA THR A 217 -15.09 -14.97 6.19
C THR A 217 -14.47 -14.05 7.24
N GLU A 218 -14.40 -14.55 8.47
CA GLU A 218 -13.69 -13.95 9.60
C GLU A 218 -12.51 -14.87 9.97
N PHE A 219 -11.29 -14.34 9.84
CA PHE A 219 -10.07 -15.15 9.89
C PHE A 219 -9.58 -15.48 11.31
N GLY A 220 -9.90 -14.65 12.30
CA GLY A 220 -9.44 -14.78 13.69
C GLY A 220 -10.04 -15.99 14.42
N LEU A 221 -11.35 -16.21 14.31
CA LEU A 221 -12.04 -17.41 14.81
C LEU A 221 -12.25 -18.47 13.73
N ARG A 222 -11.82 -18.20 12.49
CA ARG A 222 -12.00 -19.07 11.31
C ARG A 222 -13.47 -19.41 11.07
N LYS A 223 -14.32 -18.39 11.17
CA LYS A 223 -15.77 -18.53 11.00
C LYS A 223 -16.23 -17.96 9.68
N LYS A 224 -17.28 -18.57 9.17
CA LYS A 224 -18.08 -18.04 8.07
C LYS A 224 -19.40 -17.56 8.65
N ALA A 225 -19.85 -16.39 8.21
CA ALA A 225 -21.16 -15.85 8.54
C ALA A 225 -21.96 -15.68 7.25
N LEU A 226 -23.19 -16.21 7.23
CA LEU A 226 -24.13 -16.01 6.13
C LEU A 226 -25.09 -14.88 6.51
N ARG A 227 -24.97 -13.76 5.81
CA ARG A 227 -25.69 -12.52 6.15
C ARG A 227 -26.43 -12.01 4.92
N HIS A 228 -27.75 -11.79 5.04
CA HIS A 228 -28.53 -11.34 3.90
C HIS A 228 -28.26 -9.87 3.58
N LEU A 229 -27.96 -9.56 2.33
CA LEU A 229 -27.85 -8.18 1.85
C LEU A 229 -29.07 -7.80 1.01
N PRO A 230 -29.54 -6.53 1.04
CA PRO A 230 -30.58 -6.08 0.12
C PRO A 230 -29.99 -5.99 -1.29
N VAL A 231 -30.74 -6.48 -2.28
CA VAL A 231 -30.26 -6.56 -3.67
C VAL A 231 -31.26 -6.00 -4.67
N ARG A 232 -30.74 -5.52 -5.80
CA ARG A 232 -31.52 -5.30 -7.01
C ARG A 232 -30.96 -6.15 -8.13
N TYR A 233 -31.77 -6.41 -9.15
CA TYR A 233 -31.33 -7.14 -10.33
C TYR A 233 -31.13 -6.21 -11.53
N ILE A 234 -30.03 -6.42 -12.24
CA ILE A 234 -29.70 -5.70 -13.47
C ILE A 234 -29.55 -6.70 -14.62
N ASN A 235 -30.16 -6.37 -15.77
CA ASN A 235 -29.91 -7.09 -17.01
C ASN A 235 -28.66 -6.50 -17.66
N THR A 236 -27.66 -7.34 -17.89
CA THR A 236 -26.42 -6.98 -18.57
C THR A 236 -26.56 -7.16 -20.08
N HIS A 237 -25.74 -6.45 -20.86
CA HIS A 237 -25.79 -6.44 -22.33
C HIS A 237 -25.57 -7.84 -22.94
N ASP A 238 -24.90 -8.74 -22.22
CA ASP A 238 -24.70 -10.16 -22.60
C ASP A 238 -25.92 -11.04 -22.28
N GLY A 239 -27.06 -10.43 -21.91
CA GLY A 239 -28.34 -11.10 -21.67
C GLY A 239 -28.44 -11.79 -20.31
N LYS A 240 -27.48 -11.61 -19.41
CA LYS A 240 -27.54 -12.16 -18.04
C LYS A 240 -28.30 -11.23 -17.10
N ARG A 241 -28.92 -11.82 -16.09
CA ARG A 241 -29.51 -11.09 -14.96
C ARG A 241 -28.60 -11.26 -13.75
N VAL A 242 -27.96 -10.18 -13.31
CA VAL A 242 -27.02 -10.19 -12.18
C VAL A 242 -27.64 -9.53 -10.96
N ALA A 243 -27.35 -10.05 -9.77
CA ALA A 243 -27.72 -9.43 -8.51
C ALA A 243 -26.65 -8.40 -8.11
N VAL A 244 -27.08 -7.22 -7.66
CA VAL A 244 -26.18 -6.17 -7.20
C VAL A 244 -26.59 -5.63 -5.84
N THR A 245 -25.60 -5.19 -5.06
CA THR A 245 -25.77 -4.47 -3.80
C THR A 245 -24.82 -3.28 -3.76
N THR A 246 -24.99 -2.31 -2.86
CA THR A 246 -24.02 -1.21 -2.71
C THR A 246 -22.83 -1.66 -1.83
N ILE A 247 -21.68 -1.01 -1.99
CA ILE A 247 -20.53 -1.20 -1.09
C ILE A 247 -20.91 -0.86 0.35
N TYR A 248 -21.78 0.13 0.57
CA TYR A 248 -22.29 0.47 1.89
C TYR A 248 -23.09 -0.67 2.52
N ASP A 249 -24.00 -1.30 1.77
CA ASP A 249 -24.76 -2.46 2.24
C ASP A 249 -23.86 -3.67 2.50
N LEU A 250 -22.86 -3.88 1.64
CA LEU A 250 -21.82 -4.88 1.84
C LEU A 250 -21.01 -4.62 3.12
N THR A 251 -20.67 -3.37 3.39
CA THR A 251 -19.96 -2.95 4.61
C THR A 251 -20.82 -3.22 5.85
N MET A 252 -22.12 -2.90 5.81
CA MET A 252 -23.06 -3.23 6.90
C MET A 252 -23.10 -4.74 7.15
N GLY A 253 -23.14 -5.55 6.08
CA GLY A 253 -23.04 -7.01 6.17
C GLY A 253 -21.74 -7.48 6.81
N HIS A 254 -20.60 -6.97 6.33
CA HIS A 254 -19.27 -7.34 6.81
C HIS A 254 -19.10 -7.05 8.31
N TYR A 255 -19.53 -5.87 8.76
CA TYR A 255 -19.44 -5.45 10.16
C TYR A 255 -20.56 -6.02 11.06
N GLY A 256 -21.51 -6.79 10.51
CA GLY A 256 -22.54 -7.47 11.32
C GLY A 256 -23.73 -6.58 11.70
N LEU A 257 -24.15 -5.68 10.82
CA LEU A 257 -25.31 -4.81 11.03
C LEU A 257 -26.52 -5.35 10.25
N GLY A 258 -27.44 -6.02 10.95
CA GLY A 258 -28.56 -6.72 10.32
C GLY A 258 -29.64 -5.84 9.71
N ARG A 259 -29.95 -4.69 10.33
CA ARG A 259 -30.96 -3.72 9.82
C ARG A 259 -32.32 -4.35 9.48
N GLY A 260 -32.69 -5.44 10.15
CA GLY A 260 -33.94 -6.18 9.92
C GLY A 260 -33.85 -7.32 8.90
N LEU A 261 -32.67 -7.57 8.31
CA LEU A 261 -32.43 -8.68 7.39
C LEU A 261 -32.07 -9.97 8.15
N PRO A 262 -32.38 -11.15 7.59
CA PRO A 262 -32.07 -12.44 8.21
C PRO A 262 -30.58 -12.83 8.05
N GLY A 263 -30.15 -13.83 8.81
CA GLY A 263 -28.79 -14.35 8.78
C GLY A 263 -28.03 -14.12 10.08
N ASP A 264 -26.73 -14.40 10.05
CA ASP A 264 -25.83 -14.46 11.21
C ASP A 264 -25.41 -13.07 11.69
N TYR A 265 -26.38 -12.26 12.11
CA TYR A 265 -26.16 -10.92 12.63
C TYR A 265 -26.12 -10.92 14.17
N PRO A 266 -25.10 -10.29 14.81
CA PRO A 266 -25.14 -10.07 16.24
C PRO A 266 -26.33 -9.19 16.65
N THR A 267 -26.94 -9.53 17.78
CA THR A 267 -28.05 -8.76 18.37
C THR A 267 -27.60 -7.86 19.52
N THR A 268 -26.37 -8.06 20.01
CA THR A 268 -25.77 -7.33 21.12
C THR A 268 -24.27 -7.13 20.91
N TYR A 269 -23.71 -6.09 21.53
CA TYR A 269 -22.26 -5.88 21.61
C TYR A 269 -21.54 -6.93 22.47
N ASP A 270 -22.29 -7.71 23.26
CA ASP A 270 -21.73 -8.71 24.17
C ASP A 270 -21.44 -10.08 23.54
N ASP A 271 -21.77 -10.25 22.26
CA ASP A 271 -21.60 -11.51 21.55
C ASP A 271 -20.16 -11.69 21.07
N LYS A 272 -19.37 -12.45 21.84
CA LYS A 272 -17.97 -12.77 21.54
C LYS A 272 -17.79 -13.68 20.32
N GLU A 273 -18.85 -14.39 19.90
CA GLU A 273 -18.78 -15.38 18.83
C GLU A 273 -19.05 -14.77 17.44
N GLN A 274 -19.52 -13.52 17.41
CA GLN A 274 -19.87 -12.77 16.21
C GLN A 274 -18.78 -11.77 15.86
N ALA A 275 -18.37 -11.79 14.58
CA ALA A 275 -17.31 -10.94 14.06
C ALA A 275 -17.55 -9.46 14.39
N TYR A 276 -16.50 -8.81 14.87
CA TYR A 276 -16.39 -7.36 15.04
C TYR A 276 -17.30 -6.72 16.09
N THR A 277 -17.93 -7.48 16.98
CA THR A 277 -18.57 -6.88 18.16
C THR A 277 -17.51 -6.38 19.15
N PRO A 278 -17.86 -5.46 20.07
CA PRO A 278 -16.99 -5.06 21.18
C PRO A 278 -16.51 -6.23 22.06
N ALA A 279 -17.32 -7.28 22.24
CA ALA A 279 -16.91 -8.49 22.98
C ALA A 279 -15.98 -9.41 22.16
N TRP A 280 -16.17 -9.50 20.85
CA TRP A 280 -15.32 -10.30 19.96
C TRP A 280 -13.88 -9.80 19.98
N GLN A 281 -13.66 -8.48 19.92
CA GLN A 281 -12.29 -7.96 19.88
C GLN A 281 -11.52 -8.23 21.18
N GLU A 282 -12.20 -8.41 22.33
CA GLU A 282 -11.56 -8.71 23.62
C GLU A 282 -10.70 -9.98 23.54
N ILE A 283 -11.12 -10.94 22.70
CA ILE A 283 -10.43 -12.22 22.48
C ILE A 283 -9.01 -11.99 21.95
N PHE A 284 -8.84 -10.99 21.08
CA PHE A 284 -7.59 -10.74 20.37
C PHE A 284 -6.75 -9.66 21.04
N THR A 285 -7.39 -8.57 21.46
CA THR A 285 -6.68 -7.35 21.89
C THR A 285 -6.37 -7.32 23.38
N GLY A 286 -7.10 -8.09 24.20
CA GLY A 286 -7.08 -7.99 25.66
C GLY A 286 -7.76 -6.73 26.23
N VAL A 287 -8.29 -5.84 25.38
CA VAL A 287 -8.91 -4.58 25.82
C VAL A 287 -10.39 -4.77 26.10
N GLY A 288 -10.85 -4.44 27.31
CA GLY A 288 -12.27 -4.59 27.67
C GLY A 288 -13.25 -3.80 26.78
N ARG A 289 -14.37 -4.42 26.40
CA ARG A 289 -15.41 -3.92 25.49
C ARG A 289 -15.97 -2.56 25.90
N LYS A 290 -16.04 -2.27 27.20
CA LYS A 290 -16.48 -0.97 27.73
C LYS A 290 -15.54 0.16 27.28
N THR A 291 -14.25 -0.12 27.20
CA THR A 291 -13.24 0.82 26.70
C THR A 291 -13.44 1.09 25.22
N VAL A 292 -13.65 0.06 24.42
CA VAL A 292 -13.92 0.19 22.97
C VAL A 292 -15.19 0.98 22.70
N ILE A 293 -16.29 0.64 23.38
CA ILE A 293 -17.58 1.34 23.23
C ILE A 293 -17.43 2.81 23.63
N LYS A 294 -16.77 3.09 24.76
CA LYS A 294 -16.50 4.47 25.20
C LYS A 294 -15.68 5.22 24.15
N PHE A 295 -14.58 4.63 23.69
CA PHE A 295 -13.70 5.21 22.67
C PHE A 295 -14.48 5.52 21.38
N ALA A 296 -15.24 4.56 20.87
CA ALA A 296 -16.02 4.72 19.63
C ALA A 296 -17.04 5.87 19.74
N ARG A 297 -17.72 5.97 20.90
CA ARG A 297 -18.71 7.03 21.15
C ARG A 297 -18.08 8.39 21.27
N GLU A 298 -16.96 8.50 21.98
CA GLU A 298 -16.22 9.77 22.09
C GLU A 298 -15.66 10.19 20.73
N TRP A 299 -15.03 9.27 19.98
CA TRP A 299 -14.55 9.50 18.62
C TRP A 299 -15.66 10.03 17.72
N ALA A 300 -16.77 9.31 17.59
CA ALA A 300 -17.85 9.68 16.68
C ALA A 300 -18.56 10.97 17.12
N SER A 301 -18.74 11.18 18.42
CA SER A 301 -19.33 12.42 18.93
C SER A 301 -18.43 13.62 18.69
N THR A 302 -17.10 13.49 18.84
CA THR A 302 -16.16 14.55 18.49
C THR A 302 -16.14 14.80 16.98
N ALA A 303 -16.10 13.76 16.16
CA ALA A 303 -16.13 13.90 14.71
C ALA A 303 -17.41 14.57 14.22
N GLU A 304 -18.57 14.21 14.78
CA GLU A 304 -19.86 14.83 14.47
C GLU A 304 -19.88 16.31 14.88
N ALA A 305 -19.45 16.63 16.11
CA ALA A 305 -19.49 17.99 16.63
C ALA A 305 -18.49 18.95 15.95
N THR A 306 -17.45 18.41 15.32
CA THR A 306 -16.35 19.20 14.73
C THR A 306 -16.25 19.08 13.23
N GLU A 307 -17.16 18.31 12.62
CA GLU A 307 -17.12 17.93 11.20
C GLU A 307 -15.76 17.32 10.81
N GLY A 308 -15.32 16.32 11.58
CA GLY A 308 -14.23 15.43 11.21
C GLY A 308 -12.87 15.70 11.85
N LYS A 309 -12.75 16.52 12.90
CA LYS A 309 -11.45 16.83 13.55
C LYS A 309 -10.96 15.72 14.51
N CYS A 310 -10.98 14.48 14.03
CA CYS A 310 -10.41 13.31 14.72
C CYS A 310 -9.34 12.70 13.83
N MET A 311 -8.16 12.45 14.39
CA MET A 311 -7.03 11.91 13.64
C MET A 311 -6.38 10.71 14.30
N VAL A 312 -5.76 9.89 13.48
CA VAL A 312 -4.84 8.83 13.89
C VAL A 312 -3.45 9.20 13.41
N ILE A 313 -2.50 9.32 14.32
CA ILE A 313 -1.07 9.38 14.04
C ILE A 313 -0.53 7.96 14.12
N VAL A 314 -0.03 7.40 13.01
CA VAL A 314 0.41 6.00 12.91
C VAL A 314 1.88 5.89 12.50
N GLY A 315 2.57 4.85 12.98
CA GLY A 315 3.98 4.61 12.69
C GLY A 315 4.32 3.15 12.40
N ALA A 316 5.62 2.88 12.34
CA ALA A 316 6.20 1.60 11.97
C ALA A 316 5.70 0.40 12.82
N ALA A 317 5.32 0.60 14.08
CA ALA A 317 4.87 -0.50 14.93
C ALA A 317 3.55 -1.14 14.44
N ILE A 318 2.80 -0.44 13.58
CA ILE A 318 1.66 -1.01 12.85
C ILE A 318 2.07 -1.40 11.43
N ASN A 319 2.83 -0.53 10.73
CA ASN A 319 3.14 -0.75 9.32
C ASN A 319 4.06 -1.95 9.06
N HIS A 320 4.93 -2.29 10.01
CA HIS A 320 5.93 -3.36 9.86
C HIS A 320 5.38 -4.77 10.16
N TRP A 321 4.07 -4.91 10.38
CA TRP A 321 3.42 -6.21 10.42
C TRP A 321 3.09 -6.68 9.01
N PHE A 322 3.12 -8.00 8.79
CA PHE A 322 2.75 -8.60 7.50
C PHE A 322 1.34 -8.16 7.03
N HIS A 323 0.39 -8.03 7.96
CA HIS A 323 -0.96 -7.51 7.72
C HIS A 323 -1.13 -6.05 8.16
N GLY A 324 -0.07 -5.24 8.10
CA GLY A 324 -0.10 -3.81 8.44
C GLY A 324 -1.15 -3.04 7.63
N ASN A 325 -1.33 -3.40 6.35
CA ASN A 325 -2.36 -2.78 5.50
C ASN A 325 -3.79 -2.98 6.05
N LEU A 326 -4.12 -4.15 6.59
CA LEU A 326 -5.42 -4.43 7.18
C LEU A 326 -5.66 -3.61 8.46
N MET A 327 -4.62 -3.47 9.30
CA MET A 327 -4.72 -2.64 10.50
C MET A 327 -4.88 -1.15 10.17
N TYR A 328 -4.16 -0.66 9.16
CA TYR A 328 -4.36 0.70 8.64
C TYR A 328 -5.79 0.90 8.16
N ARG A 329 -6.26 0.00 7.29
CA ARG A 329 -7.62 0.04 6.71
C ARG A 329 -8.69 0.01 7.78
N ALA A 330 -8.54 -0.78 8.84
CA ALA A 330 -9.52 -0.81 9.94
C ALA A 330 -9.70 0.58 10.58
N SER A 331 -8.62 1.31 10.85
CA SER A 331 -8.71 2.67 11.41
C SER A 331 -9.17 3.71 10.38
N ILE A 332 -8.76 3.57 9.12
CA ILE A 332 -9.20 4.43 8.01
C ILE A 332 -10.70 4.29 7.78
N MET A 333 -11.26 3.08 7.88
CA MET A 333 -12.70 2.86 7.75
C MET A 333 -13.50 3.65 8.77
N ALA A 334 -13.09 3.64 10.04
CA ALA A 334 -13.73 4.46 11.08
C ALA A 334 -13.66 5.96 10.72
N GLN A 335 -12.51 6.43 10.25
CA GLN A 335 -12.30 7.84 9.85
C GLN A 335 -13.17 8.25 8.65
N MET A 336 -13.26 7.42 7.60
CA MET A 336 -14.10 7.70 6.43
C MET A 336 -15.58 7.72 6.81
N LEU A 337 -16.01 6.77 7.65
CA LEU A 337 -17.39 6.71 8.15
C LEU A 337 -17.74 7.87 9.09
N THR A 338 -16.75 8.54 9.68
CA THR A 338 -16.96 9.74 10.49
C THR A 338 -16.51 11.04 9.79
N GLY A 339 -16.19 10.97 8.50
CA GLY A 339 -15.81 12.11 7.68
C GLY A 339 -14.56 12.87 8.13
N CYS A 340 -13.52 12.16 8.55
CA CYS A 340 -12.30 12.76 9.10
C CYS A 340 -11.20 13.02 8.05
N ASN A 341 -11.08 12.20 7.01
CA ASN A 341 -10.03 12.36 6.01
C ASN A 341 -10.27 13.62 5.15
N GLY A 342 -9.21 14.41 4.89
CA GLY A 342 -9.30 15.66 4.14
C GLY A 342 -9.79 16.87 4.94
N ARG A 343 -9.85 16.78 6.27
CA ARG A 343 -10.19 17.88 7.18
C ARG A 343 -8.97 18.28 8.02
N ASN A 344 -8.69 19.57 8.15
CA ASN A 344 -7.68 20.06 9.10
C ASN A 344 -8.00 19.59 10.53
N GLY A 345 -7.03 18.97 11.19
CA GLY A 345 -7.20 18.32 12.49
C GLY A 345 -7.76 16.90 12.42
N GLY A 346 -7.93 16.34 11.22
CA GLY A 346 -8.50 15.01 10.98
C GLY A 346 -7.63 14.10 10.11
N GLY A 347 -8.04 12.83 10.00
CA GLY A 347 -7.49 11.90 9.02
C GLY A 347 -6.38 10.96 9.52
N MET A 348 -5.80 10.24 8.57
CA MET A 348 -4.81 9.18 8.81
C MET A 348 -3.43 9.73 8.53
N ASN A 349 -2.67 9.99 9.57
CA ASN A 349 -1.41 10.71 9.52
C ASN A 349 -0.26 9.76 9.83
N HIS A 350 0.30 9.22 8.76
CA HIS A 350 1.37 8.25 8.77
C HIS A 350 2.74 8.92 8.80
N TYR A 351 3.59 8.54 9.75
CA TYR A 351 4.97 9.02 9.80
C TYR A 351 5.96 7.88 10.05
N VAL A 352 6.94 7.75 9.16
CA VAL A 352 7.99 6.71 9.17
C VAL A 352 9.38 7.27 8.80
N GLY A 353 9.93 6.97 7.61
CA GLY A 353 11.03 7.70 7.03
C GLY A 353 10.65 9.11 6.57
N GLN A 354 11.66 9.86 6.13
CA GLN A 354 11.52 11.19 5.54
C GLN A 354 11.34 11.03 4.02
N GLU A 355 10.11 10.80 3.57
CA GLU A 355 9.82 10.42 2.19
C GLU A 355 9.46 11.63 1.30
N LYS A 356 8.76 12.62 1.86
CA LYS A 356 8.23 13.75 1.10
C LYS A 356 9.30 14.76 0.71
N LEU A 357 9.85 14.52 -0.47
CA LEU A 357 10.67 15.47 -1.20
C LEU A 357 9.75 16.46 -1.91
N ALA A 358 9.52 17.63 -1.31
CA ALA A 358 8.52 18.59 -1.80
C ALA A 358 8.68 18.98 -3.29
N PRO A 359 9.89 19.26 -3.82
CA PRO A 359 10.10 19.51 -5.25
C PRO A 359 10.38 18.23 -6.08
N VAL A 360 9.56 17.18 -5.90
CA VAL A 360 9.80 15.84 -6.49
C VAL A 360 9.95 15.82 -8.00
N ASP A 361 9.17 16.61 -8.75
CA ASP A 361 9.22 16.62 -10.21
C ASP A 361 10.55 17.15 -10.76
N SER A 362 11.04 18.25 -10.18
CA SER A 362 12.31 18.84 -10.57
C SER A 362 13.48 17.95 -10.16
N TRP A 363 13.46 17.45 -8.92
CA TRP A 363 14.49 16.52 -8.45
C TRP A 363 14.51 15.22 -9.25
N GLY A 364 13.34 14.64 -9.51
CA GLY A 364 13.18 13.39 -10.24
C GLY A 364 13.67 13.49 -11.68
N THR A 365 13.62 14.69 -12.27
CA THR A 365 14.22 14.94 -13.59
C THR A 365 15.74 14.79 -13.57
N ILE A 366 16.40 15.39 -12.57
CA ILE A 366 17.87 15.32 -12.41
C ILE A 366 18.30 13.90 -11.99
N MET A 367 17.66 13.33 -10.96
CA MET A 367 18.01 12.02 -10.41
C MET A 367 17.95 10.92 -11.47
N ALA A 368 16.93 10.95 -12.32
CA ALA A 368 16.71 9.94 -13.35
C ALA A 368 17.27 10.31 -14.73
N ALA A 369 18.02 11.42 -14.84
CA ALA A 369 18.55 11.97 -16.10
C ALA A 369 17.47 12.14 -17.19
N LYS A 370 16.25 12.52 -16.79
CA LYS A 370 15.11 12.70 -17.72
C LYS A 370 15.25 13.89 -18.64
N ASP A 371 16.16 14.80 -18.32
CA ASP A 371 16.63 15.88 -19.19
C ASP A 371 17.46 15.38 -20.38
N TRP A 372 17.95 14.13 -20.34
CA TRP A 372 18.68 13.48 -21.44
C TRP A 372 17.95 12.27 -22.03
N GLN A 373 17.29 11.45 -21.21
CA GLN A 373 16.64 10.21 -21.63
C GLN A 373 15.26 10.05 -20.98
N ALA A 374 14.23 9.78 -21.78
CA ALA A 374 12.86 9.73 -21.28
C ALA A 374 12.59 8.56 -20.31
N ALA A 375 13.26 7.41 -20.50
CA ALA A 375 13.03 6.20 -19.73
C ALA A 375 14.22 5.86 -18.83
N ASN A 376 13.94 5.55 -17.57
CA ASN A 376 14.91 5.13 -16.57
C ASN A 376 14.55 3.74 -16.00
N ARG A 377 15.51 3.09 -15.34
CA ARG A 377 15.33 1.78 -14.71
C ARG A 377 15.12 1.94 -13.21
N LEU A 378 13.86 1.98 -12.79
CA LEU A 378 13.49 1.97 -11.38
C LEU A 378 13.16 0.54 -10.96
N GLN A 379 13.65 0.14 -9.79
CA GLN A 379 13.45 -1.20 -9.24
C GLN A 379 12.86 -1.09 -7.84
N GLN A 380 11.79 -1.85 -7.57
CA GLN A 380 11.35 -2.07 -6.20
C GLN A 380 12.31 -3.04 -5.51
N ALA A 381 12.91 -2.58 -4.41
CA ALA A 381 13.96 -3.29 -3.71
C ALA A 381 13.52 -4.55 -2.95
N PRO A 382 12.30 -4.68 -2.37
CA PRO A 382 11.90 -5.89 -1.65
C PRO A 382 12.01 -7.17 -2.50
N ILE A 383 11.35 -7.22 -3.66
CA ILE A 383 11.40 -8.42 -4.52
C ILE A 383 12.80 -8.61 -5.12
N TRP A 384 13.54 -7.52 -5.32
CA TRP A 384 14.86 -7.60 -5.91
C TRP A 384 15.87 -8.22 -4.96
N HIS A 385 15.83 -7.82 -3.68
CA HIS A 385 16.64 -8.42 -2.64
C HIS A 385 16.17 -9.84 -2.31
N TYR A 386 14.86 -10.07 -2.17
CA TYR A 386 14.31 -11.40 -1.91
C TYR A 386 14.76 -12.44 -2.95
N ILE A 387 14.71 -12.07 -4.24
CA ILE A 387 15.16 -12.95 -5.33
C ILE A 387 16.69 -13.05 -5.38
N ASN A 388 17.42 -11.93 -5.43
CA ASN A 388 18.85 -12.00 -5.71
C ASN A 388 19.69 -12.41 -4.48
N SER A 389 19.18 -12.26 -3.25
CA SER A 389 19.84 -12.80 -2.04
C SER A 389 19.36 -14.20 -1.68
N ASP A 390 18.60 -14.85 -2.58
CA ASP A 390 18.13 -16.23 -2.48
C ASP A 390 17.31 -16.58 -1.23
N GLN A 391 16.78 -15.57 -0.54
CA GLN A 391 15.86 -15.75 0.58
C GLN A 391 14.64 -16.58 0.21
N TRP A 392 14.21 -16.50 -1.05
CA TRP A 392 13.11 -17.28 -1.59
C TRP A 392 13.31 -18.79 -1.54
N ARG A 393 14.56 -19.28 -1.44
CA ARG A 393 14.85 -20.72 -1.38
C ARG A 393 14.45 -21.34 -0.03
N TYR A 394 14.29 -20.52 0.99
CA TYR A 394 14.03 -20.90 2.38
C TYR A 394 12.57 -20.62 2.80
N ASP A 395 11.74 -20.16 1.87
CA ASP A 395 10.32 -19.85 2.07
C ASP A 395 9.45 -20.96 1.47
N ASN A 396 8.20 -21.07 1.94
CA ASN A 396 7.23 -22.07 1.50
C ASN A 396 5.98 -21.41 0.88
N ASN A 397 4.97 -22.20 0.55
CA ASN A 397 3.72 -21.71 -0.02
C ASN A 397 3.01 -20.73 0.92
N GLN A 398 2.38 -19.72 0.34
CA GLN A 398 1.68 -18.67 1.09
C GLN A 398 0.59 -19.21 2.04
N ALA A 399 0.02 -20.36 1.72
CA ALA A 399 -0.97 -21.07 2.53
C ALA A 399 -0.42 -21.60 3.86
N ASP A 400 0.89 -21.78 3.98
CA ASP A 400 1.52 -22.30 5.20
C ASP A 400 1.64 -21.21 6.28
N TYR A 401 1.70 -19.94 5.85
CA TYR A 401 1.81 -18.78 6.72
C TYR A 401 0.48 -18.04 6.89
N ASN A 402 -0.39 -18.09 5.88
CA ASN A 402 -1.63 -17.32 5.82
C ASN A 402 -2.86 -18.22 5.73
N LEU A 403 -3.91 -17.84 6.47
CA LEU A 403 -5.21 -18.50 6.34
C LEU A 403 -5.89 -18.09 5.05
N ILE A 404 -6.15 -19.06 4.20
CA ILE A 404 -6.78 -18.87 2.89
C ILE A 404 -8.14 -19.59 2.90
N PRO A 405 -9.25 -18.93 2.51
CA PRO A 405 -10.55 -19.59 2.46
C PRO A 405 -10.60 -20.70 1.41
N ASP A 406 -11.46 -21.68 1.59
CA ASP A 406 -11.67 -22.73 0.58
C ASP A 406 -12.29 -22.18 -0.72
N GLY A 407 -11.86 -22.76 -1.84
CA GLY A 407 -12.38 -22.46 -3.17
C GLY A 407 -12.03 -21.06 -3.68
N VAL A 408 -11.01 -20.39 -3.13
CA VAL A 408 -10.45 -19.17 -3.70
C VAL A 408 -9.49 -19.48 -4.85
N ASP A 409 -9.08 -18.44 -5.58
CA ASP A 409 -8.12 -18.54 -6.67
C ASP A 409 -6.86 -19.31 -6.22
N PRO A 410 -6.45 -20.37 -6.95
CA PRO A 410 -5.24 -21.14 -6.63
C PRO A 410 -3.99 -20.27 -6.48
N GLN A 411 -3.95 -19.09 -7.11
CA GLN A 411 -2.87 -18.12 -6.94
C GLN A 411 -2.62 -17.74 -5.49
N ALA A 412 -3.65 -17.72 -4.63
CA ALA A 412 -3.48 -17.41 -3.22
C ALA A 412 -2.52 -18.37 -2.50
N ARG A 413 -2.32 -19.58 -3.05
CA ARG A 413 -1.47 -20.63 -2.46
C ARG A 413 -0.07 -20.69 -3.05
N MET A 414 0.22 -19.98 -4.13
CA MET A 414 1.51 -20.07 -4.82
C MET A 414 2.66 -19.56 -3.93
N HIS A 415 3.87 -20.04 -4.22
CA HIS A 415 5.09 -19.52 -3.63
C HIS A 415 5.33 -18.05 -4.03
N THR A 416 5.89 -17.25 -3.13
CA THR A 416 6.13 -15.81 -3.34
C THR A 416 7.00 -15.54 -4.57
N ALA A 417 8.03 -16.36 -4.81
CA ALA A 417 8.89 -16.20 -5.98
C ALA A 417 8.14 -16.38 -7.32
N ASP A 418 7.15 -17.27 -7.36
CA ASP A 418 6.32 -17.46 -8.55
C ASP A 418 5.38 -16.27 -8.77
N TRP A 419 4.86 -15.67 -7.69
CA TRP A 419 4.18 -14.37 -7.80
C TRP A 419 5.10 -13.30 -8.37
N VAL A 420 6.37 -13.26 -7.97
CA VAL A 420 7.34 -12.30 -8.52
C VAL A 420 7.52 -12.55 -10.02
N VAL A 421 7.81 -13.79 -10.44
CA VAL A 421 7.96 -14.14 -11.86
C VAL A 421 6.72 -13.73 -12.67
N LYS A 422 5.53 -14.07 -12.16
CA LYS A 422 4.27 -13.73 -12.80
C LYS A 422 4.06 -12.22 -12.89
N SER A 423 4.33 -11.48 -11.82
CA SER A 423 4.17 -10.02 -11.79
C SER A 423 5.08 -9.32 -12.81
N VAL A 424 6.30 -9.83 -13.00
CA VAL A 424 7.26 -9.31 -13.99
C VAL A 424 6.81 -9.62 -15.41
N ARG A 425 6.42 -10.88 -15.70
CA ARG A 425 5.92 -11.29 -17.02
C ARG A 425 4.68 -10.50 -17.45
N ASN A 426 3.83 -10.11 -16.51
CA ASN A 426 2.62 -9.32 -16.77
C ASN A 426 2.84 -7.80 -16.76
N GLY A 427 4.08 -7.34 -16.54
CA GLY A 427 4.41 -5.91 -16.51
C GLY A 427 3.84 -5.16 -15.29
N TRP A 428 3.48 -5.87 -14.22
CA TRP A 428 3.00 -5.26 -12.98
C TRP A 428 4.15 -4.70 -12.15
N MET A 429 5.29 -5.40 -12.17
CA MET A 429 6.47 -5.04 -11.40
C MET A 429 7.73 -5.02 -12.28
N PRO A 430 8.63 -4.04 -12.11
CA PRO A 430 9.92 -4.06 -12.78
C PRO A 430 10.88 -5.09 -12.15
N PHE A 431 11.82 -5.60 -12.95
CA PHE A 431 12.91 -6.44 -12.48
C PHE A 431 14.17 -6.24 -13.35
N TYR A 432 15.33 -6.18 -12.70
CA TYR A 432 16.64 -5.96 -13.33
C TYR A 432 17.70 -6.89 -12.74
N PRO A 433 18.64 -7.48 -13.51
CA PRO A 433 18.72 -7.53 -14.98
C PRO A 433 17.39 -7.91 -15.64
N GLN A 434 17.11 -7.51 -16.89
CA GLN A 434 15.76 -7.70 -17.45
C GLN A 434 15.54 -9.09 -18.05
N PHE A 435 16.55 -9.58 -18.76
CA PHE A 435 16.50 -10.82 -19.52
C PHE A 435 17.78 -11.62 -19.31
N ASN A 436 17.75 -12.89 -19.71
CA ASN A 436 18.90 -13.79 -19.80
C ASN A 436 19.91 -13.46 -20.91
N LYS A 437 19.91 -12.19 -21.35
CA LYS A 437 20.81 -11.66 -22.38
C LYS A 437 20.95 -10.16 -22.18
N SER A 438 22.13 -9.63 -22.51
CA SER A 438 22.39 -8.19 -22.57
C SER A 438 21.38 -7.48 -23.47
N ASN A 439 20.74 -6.44 -22.95
CA ASN A 439 19.83 -5.59 -23.74
C ASN A 439 20.53 -4.95 -24.95
N LEU A 440 21.83 -4.67 -24.86
CA LEU A 440 22.59 -4.09 -25.99
C LEU A 440 22.72 -5.10 -27.13
N ASP A 441 22.93 -6.37 -26.80
CA ASP A 441 23.05 -7.43 -27.79
C ASP A 441 21.69 -7.76 -28.42
N ILE A 442 20.61 -7.74 -27.63
CA ILE A 442 19.24 -7.86 -28.15
C ILE A 442 18.97 -6.79 -29.22
N VAL A 443 19.36 -5.53 -28.99
CA VAL A 443 19.17 -4.44 -29.96
C VAL A 443 20.05 -4.65 -31.20
N LYS A 444 21.29 -5.10 -31.05
CA LYS A 444 22.18 -5.44 -32.17
C LYS A 444 21.59 -6.57 -33.02
N GLU A 445 21.12 -7.64 -32.39
CA GLU A 445 20.48 -8.79 -33.04
C GLU A 445 19.19 -8.37 -33.77
N ALA A 446 18.34 -7.55 -33.13
CA ALA A 446 17.13 -7.01 -33.76
C ALA A 446 17.46 -6.23 -35.04
N ARG A 447 18.47 -5.34 -34.98
CA ARG A 447 18.92 -4.57 -36.15
C ARG A 447 19.51 -5.46 -37.24
N ALA A 448 20.29 -6.47 -36.87
CA ALA A 448 20.80 -7.47 -37.81
C ALA A 448 19.67 -8.29 -38.46
N ALA A 449 18.57 -8.50 -37.74
CA ALA A 449 17.34 -9.12 -38.23
C ALA A 449 16.43 -8.16 -39.03
N GLY A 450 16.86 -6.93 -39.29
CA GLY A 450 16.16 -5.96 -40.13
C GLY A 450 15.32 -4.92 -39.39
N ALA A 451 15.42 -4.83 -38.07
CA ALA A 451 14.74 -3.77 -37.31
C ALA A 451 15.33 -2.38 -37.63
N THR A 452 14.49 -1.44 -38.04
CA THR A 452 14.90 -0.08 -38.46
C THR A 452 14.49 1.02 -37.49
N ASN A 453 13.55 0.73 -36.59
CA ASN A 453 13.00 1.66 -35.61
C ASN A 453 12.65 0.94 -34.29
N ASP A 454 12.18 1.70 -33.29
CA ASP A 454 11.87 1.14 -31.97
C ASP A 454 10.68 0.18 -31.95
N ASP A 455 9.70 0.35 -32.84
CA ASP A 455 8.57 -0.59 -32.96
C ASP A 455 9.01 -1.94 -33.49
N ASP A 456 9.92 -1.95 -34.46
CA ASP A 456 10.52 -3.18 -34.98
C ASP A 456 11.30 -3.91 -33.88
N VAL A 457 12.07 -3.18 -33.07
CA VAL A 457 12.80 -3.75 -31.92
C VAL A 457 11.82 -4.28 -30.87
N ARG A 458 10.77 -3.54 -30.52
CA ARG A 458 9.71 -3.99 -29.59
C ARG A 458 9.08 -5.29 -30.08
N LYS A 459 8.68 -5.34 -31.36
CA LYS A 459 8.11 -6.53 -31.98
C LYS A 459 9.07 -7.71 -31.92
N TYR A 460 10.33 -7.51 -32.28
CA TYR A 460 11.37 -8.54 -32.20
C TYR A 460 11.50 -9.13 -30.79
N VAL A 461 11.56 -8.28 -29.76
CA VAL A 461 11.61 -8.70 -28.35
C VAL A 461 10.37 -9.50 -27.95
N VAL A 462 9.17 -9.01 -28.28
CA VAL A 462 7.91 -9.70 -27.99
C VAL A 462 7.85 -11.07 -28.69
N ASP A 463 8.30 -11.16 -29.94
CA ASP A 463 8.32 -12.42 -30.69
C ASP A 463 9.31 -13.44 -30.10
N LEU A 464 10.45 -12.99 -29.58
CA LEU A 464 11.38 -13.86 -28.84
C LEU A 464 10.81 -14.33 -27.51
N LEU A 465 10.14 -13.45 -26.74
CA LEU A 465 9.50 -13.80 -25.48
C LEU A 465 8.39 -14.83 -25.68
N LYS A 466 7.54 -14.65 -26.72
CA LYS A 466 6.49 -15.61 -27.07
C LYS A 466 7.03 -16.98 -27.47
N ARG A 467 8.17 -17.00 -28.18
CA ARG A 467 8.87 -18.24 -28.57
C ARG A 467 9.72 -18.83 -27.44
N LYS A 468 9.83 -18.14 -26.30
CA LYS A 468 10.68 -18.50 -25.16
C LYS A 468 12.18 -18.57 -25.51
N GLU A 469 12.59 -17.87 -26.56
CA GLU A 469 14.02 -17.73 -26.97
C GLU A 469 14.72 -16.62 -26.16
N LEU A 470 13.94 -15.65 -25.67
CA LEU A 470 14.34 -14.67 -24.68
C LEU A 470 13.51 -14.92 -23.42
N VAL A 471 14.14 -14.91 -22.24
CA VAL A 471 13.48 -15.20 -20.97
C VAL A 471 13.79 -14.07 -19.99
N HIS A 472 12.79 -13.67 -19.20
CA HIS A 472 13.02 -12.73 -18.10
C HIS A 472 14.01 -13.33 -17.09
N SER A 473 14.99 -12.54 -16.67
CA SER A 473 16.07 -13.00 -15.77
C SER A 473 15.55 -13.63 -14.47
N VAL A 474 14.44 -13.09 -13.94
CA VAL A 474 13.80 -13.51 -12.69
C VAL A 474 13.29 -14.97 -12.74
N VAL A 475 13.15 -15.55 -13.94
CA VAL A 475 12.78 -16.95 -14.12
C VAL A 475 13.94 -17.88 -13.71
N ASP A 476 15.19 -17.44 -13.86
CA ASP A 476 16.38 -18.23 -13.50
C ASP A 476 17.42 -17.33 -12.84
N PRO A 477 17.13 -16.78 -11.65
CA PRO A 477 17.96 -15.75 -11.02
C PRO A 477 19.31 -16.28 -10.51
N ASP A 478 19.49 -17.60 -10.51
CA ASP A 478 20.72 -18.28 -10.09
C ASP A 478 21.65 -18.58 -11.27
N ASP A 479 21.24 -18.27 -12.51
CA ASP A 479 22.17 -18.23 -13.63
C ASP A 479 23.09 -17.00 -13.52
N PRO A 480 24.42 -17.14 -13.65
CA PRO A 480 25.36 -16.03 -13.63
C PRO A 480 25.09 -14.91 -14.63
N VAL A 481 24.36 -15.15 -15.72
CA VAL A 481 23.95 -14.09 -16.65
C VAL A 481 22.83 -13.19 -16.07
N ASN A 482 22.10 -13.66 -15.06
CA ASN A 482 20.85 -13.07 -14.57
C ASN A 482 20.97 -12.30 -13.26
N PHE A 483 22.03 -12.48 -12.47
CA PHE A 483 22.18 -11.77 -11.19
C PHE A 483 23.03 -10.49 -11.30
N PRO A 484 22.81 -9.50 -10.40
CA PRO A 484 23.59 -8.27 -10.36
C PRO A 484 25.05 -8.51 -9.95
N ARG A 485 25.94 -7.64 -10.42
CA ARG A 485 27.39 -7.80 -10.24
C ARG A 485 28.07 -6.64 -9.51
N ASN A 486 27.53 -5.43 -9.63
CA ASN A 486 28.10 -4.24 -9.00
C ASN A 486 27.03 -3.60 -8.13
N TRP A 487 27.37 -3.35 -6.86
CA TRP A 487 26.48 -2.68 -5.92
C TRP A 487 27.14 -1.45 -5.31
N PHE A 488 26.56 -0.28 -5.58
CA PHE A 488 26.93 0.98 -4.93
C PHE A 488 25.99 1.23 -3.75
N ILE A 489 26.57 1.46 -2.58
CA ILE A 489 25.87 1.81 -1.34
C ILE A 489 26.32 3.23 -0.96
N TRP A 490 25.38 4.14 -0.81
CA TRP A 490 25.68 5.49 -0.34
C TRP A 490 24.48 6.03 0.45
N ARG A 491 24.76 6.89 1.44
CA ARG A 491 23.74 7.50 2.31
C ARG A 491 22.87 6.48 3.08
N GLY A 492 23.34 5.25 3.27
CA GLY A 492 22.62 4.21 4.01
C GLY A 492 23.53 3.06 4.43
N ASN A 493 23.27 2.50 5.61
CA ASN A 493 23.96 1.31 6.12
C ASN A 493 23.17 0.04 5.74
N ALA A 494 23.08 -0.25 4.44
CA ALA A 494 22.21 -1.29 3.90
C ALA A 494 22.42 -2.66 4.58
N LEU A 495 23.67 -3.12 4.68
CA LEU A 495 24.00 -4.49 5.10
C LEU A 495 23.67 -4.80 6.56
N MET A 496 23.53 -3.79 7.44
CA MET A 496 23.18 -4.02 8.86
C MET A 496 21.84 -3.39 9.26
N SER A 497 21.43 -2.29 8.64
CA SER A 497 20.25 -1.55 9.08
C SER A 497 18.99 -2.02 8.36
N SER A 498 19.03 -2.11 7.03
CA SER A 498 17.83 -2.34 6.22
C SER A 498 17.76 -3.71 5.58
N ALA A 499 18.87 -4.45 5.53
CA ALA A 499 18.98 -5.85 5.10
C ALA A 499 18.18 -6.81 6.00
N LYS A 500 16.92 -7.08 5.63
CA LYS A 500 16.21 -8.25 6.19
C LYS A 500 16.82 -9.51 5.60
N GLY A 501 17.08 -10.50 6.45
CA GLY A 501 17.81 -11.69 6.05
C GLY A 501 19.32 -11.45 5.89
N HIS A 502 19.94 -10.81 6.88
CA HIS A 502 21.37 -10.43 6.86
C HIS A 502 22.30 -11.59 6.43
N GLU A 503 22.15 -12.76 7.04
CA GLU A 503 22.99 -13.93 6.77
C GLU A 503 22.87 -14.39 5.30
N TYR A 504 21.67 -14.34 4.72
CA TYR A 504 21.46 -14.66 3.31
C TYR A 504 22.17 -13.67 2.37
N MET A 505 22.24 -12.38 2.75
CA MET A 505 23.04 -11.41 2.00
C MET A 505 24.54 -11.69 2.15
N LEU A 506 25.03 -12.06 3.34
CA LEU A 506 26.44 -12.43 3.52
C LEU A 506 26.81 -13.64 2.64
N ASN A 507 25.97 -14.67 2.59
CA ASN A 507 26.18 -15.83 1.75
C ASN A 507 26.03 -15.48 0.25
N HIS A 508 24.82 -15.12 -0.18
CA HIS A 508 24.48 -15.10 -1.59
C HIS A 508 24.95 -13.83 -2.31
N TYR A 509 25.04 -12.68 -1.63
CA TYR A 509 25.64 -11.48 -2.25
C TYR A 509 27.15 -11.43 -2.10
N LEU A 510 27.65 -11.59 -0.87
CA LEU A 510 29.06 -11.30 -0.58
C LEU A 510 29.96 -12.55 -0.65
N GLY A 511 29.40 -13.75 -0.51
CA GLY A 511 30.19 -14.99 -0.48
C GLY A 511 31.08 -15.08 0.75
N THR A 512 30.68 -14.47 1.87
CA THR A 512 31.45 -14.43 3.12
C THR A 512 30.92 -15.45 4.13
N HIS A 513 31.57 -15.52 5.30
CA HIS A 513 31.08 -16.34 6.40
C HIS A 513 29.67 -15.89 6.80
N HIS A 514 28.77 -16.86 6.99
CA HIS A 514 27.39 -16.68 7.36
C HIS A 514 26.99 -17.70 8.44
N ASN A 515 25.89 -17.45 9.14
CA ASN A 515 25.37 -18.30 10.21
C ASN A 515 23.88 -18.64 10.02
N ASP A 516 23.35 -18.62 8.79
CA ASP A 516 22.01 -19.18 8.55
C ASP A 516 21.96 -20.67 8.92
N ILE A 517 20.80 -21.07 9.42
CA ILE A 517 20.50 -22.43 9.89
C ILE A 517 19.24 -22.99 9.25
N ALA A 518 18.68 -22.26 8.27
CA ALA A 518 17.43 -22.62 7.62
C ALA A 518 17.70 -23.64 6.51
N ASP A 519 16.84 -24.64 6.39
CA ASP A 519 16.87 -25.57 5.27
C ASP A 519 16.24 -24.91 4.04
N GLU A 520 16.80 -25.21 2.85
CA GLU A 520 16.14 -24.86 1.60
C GLU A 520 14.93 -25.78 1.38
N VAL A 521 13.74 -25.19 1.22
CA VAL A 521 12.47 -25.92 1.10
C VAL A 521 11.72 -25.60 -0.19
N ALA A 522 12.12 -24.55 -0.91
CA ALA A 522 11.36 -24.05 -2.07
C ALA A 522 11.33 -25.03 -3.27
N GLY A 523 12.34 -25.90 -3.41
CA GLY A 523 12.52 -26.76 -4.59
C GLY A 523 11.36 -27.72 -4.88
N GLU A 524 10.57 -28.09 -3.87
CA GLU A 524 9.40 -28.96 -4.04
C GLU A 524 8.09 -28.20 -4.35
N VAL A 525 8.08 -26.87 -4.18
CA VAL A 525 6.85 -26.06 -4.19
C VAL A 525 6.82 -24.96 -5.25
N VAL A 526 7.98 -24.55 -5.79
CA VAL A 526 8.02 -23.57 -6.88
C VAL A 526 7.70 -24.20 -8.23
N GLU A 527 7.00 -23.44 -9.08
CA GLU A 527 6.57 -23.89 -10.40
C GLU A 527 7.10 -23.00 -11.55
N ASP A 528 7.19 -21.69 -11.34
CA ASP A 528 7.45 -20.68 -12.37
C ASP A 528 8.91 -20.19 -12.36
N ILE A 529 9.54 -20.12 -11.18
CA ILE A 529 10.99 -19.88 -10.99
C ILE A 529 11.77 -21.19 -11.09
N ILE A 530 12.94 -21.15 -11.72
CA ILE A 530 13.84 -22.29 -11.85
C ILE A 530 14.64 -22.45 -10.56
N TYR A 531 14.43 -23.58 -9.88
CA TYR A 531 15.24 -23.99 -8.74
C TYR A 531 16.47 -24.78 -9.21
N ARG A 532 17.65 -24.23 -8.96
CA ARG A 532 18.93 -24.92 -9.17
C ARG A 532 19.36 -25.62 -7.89
N GLU A 533 19.77 -26.89 -7.95
CA GLU A 533 20.14 -27.70 -6.77
C GLU A 533 21.23 -27.04 -5.92
N LYS A 534 22.21 -26.38 -6.55
CA LYS A 534 23.25 -25.64 -5.86
C LYS A 534 23.01 -24.14 -6.00
N ALA A 535 22.69 -23.47 -4.90
CA ALA A 535 22.63 -22.02 -4.85
C ALA A 535 24.00 -21.39 -5.12
N PRO A 536 24.07 -20.29 -5.87
CA PRO A 536 25.27 -19.47 -5.98
C PRO A 536 25.57 -18.74 -4.65
N SER A 537 26.85 -18.48 -4.40
CA SER A 537 27.36 -17.71 -3.28
C SER A 537 28.30 -16.64 -3.84
N GLY A 538 28.26 -15.42 -3.29
CA GLY A 538 29.05 -14.29 -3.78
C GLY A 538 28.64 -13.81 -5.19
N LYS A 539 27.37 -13.43 -5.37
CA LYS A 539 26.85 -12.90 -6.65
C LYS A 539 27.47 -11.54 -7.03
N MET A 540 27.85 -10.72 -6.06
CA MET A 540 28.44 -9.40 -6.32
C MET A 540 29.93 -9.54 -6.61
N ASP A 541 30.37 -9.04 -7.77
CA ASP A 541 31.78 -8.94 -8.13
C ASP A 541 32.45 -7.71 -7.47
N LEU A 542 31.67 -6.68 -7.17
CA LEU A 542 32.15 -5.43 -6.56
C LEU A 542 31.07 -4.74 -5.72
N VAL A 543 31.41 -4.44 -4.46
CA VAL A 543 30.63 -3.62 -3.55
C VAL A 543 31.41 -2.35 -3.21
N VAL A 544 30.80 -1.19 -3.48
CA VAL A 544 31.40 0.13 -3.23
C VAL A 544 30.53 0.90 -2.24
N ASP A 545 31.10 1.33 -1.13
CA ASP A 545 30.41 2.16 -0.13
C ASP A 545 30.95 3.59 -0.10
N LEU A 546 30.05 4.58 -0.09
CA LEU A 546 30.38 5.99 0.08
C LEU A 546 29.89 6.44 1.45
N ASN A 547 30.82 6.77 2.34
CA ASN A 547 30.51 7.12 3.72
C ASN A 547 31.49 8.11 4.33
N PHE A 548 31.01 8.88 5.30
CA PHE A 548 31.86 9.73 6.15
C PHE A 548 32.29 9.02 7.45
N ARG A 549 31.79 7.80 7.69
CA ARG A 549 32.17 6.93 8.84
C ARG A 549 32.28 5.48 8.39
N MET A 550 33.15 4.70 9.03
CA MET A 550 33.24 3.26 8.79
C MET A 550 32.06 2.54 9.44
N ASP A 551 30.94 2.44 8.73
CA ASP A 551 29.79 1.65 9.16
C ASP A 551 29.90 0.18 8.75
N THR A 552 28.87 -0.62 9.03
CA THR A 552 28.91 -2.05 8.73
C THR A 552 28.93 -2.32 7.24
N SER A 553 28.18 -1.57 6.43
CA SER A 553 28.27 -1.68 4.97
C SER A 553 29.68 -1.41 4.47
N ALA A 554 30.30 -0.32 4.92
CA ALA A 554 31.68 0.01 4.55
C ALA A 554 32.67 -1.08 4.96
N LEU A 555 32.50 -1.70 6.13
CA LEU A 555 33.36 -2.78 6.62
C LEU A 555 33.31 -4.03 5.72
N TYR A 556 32.17 -4.31 5.09
CA TYR A 556 31.96 -5.45 4.19
C TYR A 556 32.15 -5.10 2.71
N SER A 557 32.48 -3.85 2.38
CA SER A 557 32.66 -3.40 0.99
C SER A 557 34.10 -3.58 0.51
N ASP A 558 34.27 -3.81 -0.79
CA ASP A 558 35.59 -3.94 -1.42
C ASP A 558 36.30 -2.58 -1.53
N ILE A 559 35.52 -1.52 -1.77
CA ILE A 559 36.00 -0.14 -1.87
C ILE A 559 35.17 0.76 -0.97
N VAL A 560 35.84 1.56 -0.15
CA VAL A 560 35.23 2.62 0.64
C VAL A 560 35.72 3.97 0.13
N LEU A 561 34.79 4.83 -0.27
CA LEU A 561 35.06 6.18 -0.76
C LEU A 561 34.67 7.21 0.32
N PRO A 562 35.58 8.10 0.74
CA PRO A 562 35.31 9.06 1.80
C PRO A 562 34.32 10.13 1.31
N ALA A 563 33.09 10.09 1.82
CA ALA A 563 32.07 11.08 1.55
C ALA A 563 32.16 12.26 2.53
N ALA A 564 31.82 13.46 2.08
CA ALA A 564 31.71 14.65 2.93
C ALA A 564 30.53 14.53 3.90
N SER A 565 30.70 14.99 5.13
CA SER A 565 29.63 15.09 6.12
C SER A 565 28.60 16.15 5.75
N TRP A 566 27.53 16.26 6.54
CA TRP A 566 26.45 17.22 6.28
C TRP A 566 26.87 18.70 6.37
N TYR A 567 27.92 19.01 7.14
CA TYR A 567 28.43 20.39 7.32
C TYR A 567 29.52 20.77 6.33
N GLU A 568 29.81 19.92 5.35
CA GLU A 568 30.90 20.09 4.39
C GLU A 568 30.39 20.06 2.94
N LYS A 569 29.08 20.19 2.75
CA LYS A 569 28.45 20.14 1.43
C LYS A 569 27.21 21.02 1.35
N ALA A 570 26.95 21.49 0.13
CA ALA A 570 25.69 22.13 -0.22
C ALA A 570 24.68 21.07 -0.71
N ASP A 571 23.50 21.05 -0.11
CA ASP A 571 22.37 20.19 -0.49
C ASP A 571 21.05 20.81 0.01
N LEU A 572 19.90 20.23 -0.30
CA LEU A 572 18.59 20.65 0.20
C LEU A 572 17.92 19.56 1.03
N ASN A 573 17.08 19.97 1.99
CA ASN A 573 16.29 19.08 2.83
C ASN A 573 14.84 19.57 2.97
N SER A 574 13.88 18.64 2.91
CA SER A 574 12.45 18.84 3.18
C SER A 574 11.88 17.59 3.84
N THR A 575 10.76 17.71 4.56
CA THR A 575 10.09 16.60 5.24
C THR A 575 8.58 16.77 5.22
N ASP A 576 7.86 15.67 5.44
CA ASP A 576 6.42 15.58 5.69
C ASP A 576 5.93 16.45 6.85
N LEU A 577 6.80 16.68 7.84
CA LEU A 577 6.42 17.24 9.14
C LEU A 577 6.18 18.76 9.10
N HIS A 578 6.71 19.47 8.11
CA HIS A 578 6.56 20.93 8.00
C HIS A 578 6.69 21.42 6.55
N SER A 579 6.16 22.60 6.25
CA SER A 579 6.18 23.18 4.90
C SER A 579 7.45 23.96 4.51
N PHE A 580 8.57 23.77 5.22
CA PHE A 580 9.84 24.46 4.93
C PHE A 580 10.80 23.61 4.08
N ILE A 581 11.54 24.28 3.19
CA ILE A 581 12.73 23.74 2.52
C ILE A 581 13.93 24.53 3.04
N HIS A 582 14.97 23.84 3.48
CA HIS A 582 16.18 24.48 3.99
C HIS A 582 17.45 23.78 3.48
N PRO A 583 18.58 24.49 3.40
CA PRO A 583 19.82 23.92 2.87
C PRO A 583 20.61 23.15 3.93
N LEU A 584 21.50 22.28 3.45
CA LEU A 584 22.79 21.97 4.07
C LEU A 584 23.81 22.96 3.51
N SER A 585 24.80 23.37 4.30
CA SER A 585 25.81 24.34 3.87
C SER A 585 27.20 23.94 4.33
N GLU A 586 28.16 24.22 3.47
CA GLU A 586 29.59 24.02 3.73
C GLU A 586 30.07 25.03 4.78
N ALA A 587 30.18 24.59 6.03
CA ALA A 587 30.79 25.36 7.11
C ALA A 587 32.32 25.38 6.97
N VAL A 588 32.90 24.27 6.49
CA VAL A 588 34.30 24.11 6.13
C VAL A 588 34.38 23.19 4.91
N ALA A 589 35.48 23.28 4.15
CA ALA A 589 35.74 22.34 3.06
C ALA A 589 35.81 20.89 3.57
N PRO A 590 35.40 19.89 2.76
CA PRO A 590 35.53 18.48 3.10
C PRO A 590 36.92 18.14 3.63
N VAL A 591 37.00 17.59 4.84
CA VAL A 591 38.28 17.27 5.47
C VAL A 591 38.98 16.07 4.81
N TRP A 592 40.31 16.07 4.88
CA TRP A 592 41.18 15.05 4.25
C TRP A 592 40.95 14.95 2.74
N GLU A 593 40.67 13.74 2.24
CA GLU A 593 40.40 13.48 0.82
C GLU A 593 38.91 13.30 0.54
N ALA A 594 38.04 13.63 1.52
CA ALA A 594 36.61 13.51 1.36
C ALA A 594 36.09 14.40 0.22
N LYS A 595 35.02 13.94 -0.42
CA LYS A 595 34.33 14.67 -1.48
C LYS A 595 32.83 14.57 -1.27
N THR A 596 32.07 15.53 -1.77
CA THR A 596 30.61 15.42 -1.75
C THR A 596 30.16 14.23 -2.62
N ASP A 597 29.03 13.59 -2.29
CA ASP A 597 28.50 12.47 -3.08
C ASP A 597 28.41 12.83 -4.58
N TRP A 598 27.96 14.06 -4.86
CA TRP A 598 27.89 14.64 -6.20
C TRP A 598 29.25 14.68 -6.91
N GLN A 599 30.30 15.14 -6.23
CA GLN A 599 31.65 15.18 -6.78
C GLN A 599 32.21 13.78 -7.02
N ILE A 600 31.95 12.83 -6.11
CA ILE A 600 32.38 11.43 -6.26
C ILE A 600 31.76 10.83 -7.52
N PHE A 601 30.43 10.87 -7.67
CA PHE A 601 29.76 10.32 -8.85
C PHE A 601 30.15 11.04 -10.15
N ARG A 602 30.41 12.35 -10.11
CA ARG A 602 30.96 13.08 -11.26
C ARG A 602 32.33 12.55 -11.68
N CYS A 603 33.23 12.31 -10.74
CA CYS A 603 34.55 11.73 -11.02
C CYS A 603 34.44 10.30 -11.57
N ILE A 604 33.56 9.47 -11.00
CA ILE A 604 33.28 8.11 -11.51
C ILE A 604 32.78 8.18 -12.95
N ALA A 605 31.78 9.03 -13.24
CA ALA A 605 31.22 9.19 -14.58
C ALA A 605 32.29 9.63 -15.61
N GLU A 606 33.20 10.53 -15.23
CA GLU A 606 34.31 10.96 -16.09
C GLU A 606 35.26 9.80 -16.42
N GLN A 607 35.62 8.99 -15.42
CA GLN A 607 36.52 7.84 -15.61
C GLN A 607 35.85 6.72 -16.40
N VAL A 608 34.57 6.40 -16.11
CA VAL A 608 33.78 5.45 -16.90
C VAL A 608 33.71 5.90 -18.36
N SER A 609 33.48 7.19 -18.62
CA SER A 609 33.44 7.73 -20.00
C SER A 609 34.78 7.59 -20.74
N LYS A 610 35.91 7.70 -20.03
CA LYS A 610 37.25 7.50 -20.60
C LYS A 610 37.50 6.03 -20.91
N LEU A 611 37.21 5.14 -19.96
CA LEU A 611 37.45 3.71 -20.06
C LEU A 611 36.49 3.01 -21.04
N ALA A 612 35.24 3.46 -21.12
CA ALA A 612 34.22 2.91 -22.02
C ALA A 612 34.66 2.92 -23.49
N LYS A 613 35.46 3.90 -23.93
CA LYS A 613 36.01 3.96 -25.30
C LYS A 613 36.83 2.72 -25.69
N HIS A 614 37.40 2.04 -24.70
CA HIS A 614 38.20 0.83 -24.90
C HIS A 614 37.45 -0.44 -24.49
N HIS A 615 36.66 -0.38 -23.41
CA HIS A 615 36.05 -1.56 -22.79
C HIS A 615 34.57 -1.77 -23.14
N LEU A 616 33.89 -0.74 -23.65
CA LEU A 616 32.48 -0.77 -24.07
C LEU A 616 32.30 -0.01 -25.41
N PRO A 617 32.98 -0.43 -26.50
CA PRO A 617 33.01 0.30 -27.78
C PRO A 617 31.70 0.27 -28.56
#